data_AF-A0A7K2P2F2-F1
#
_entry.id   AF-A0A7K2P2F2-F1
#
_cell.length_a   1.000
_cell.length_b   1.000
_cell.length_c   1.000
_cell.angle_alpha   90.00
_cell.angle_beta   90.00
_cell.angle_gamma   90.00
#
_symmetry.space_group_name_H-M   'P 1'
#
loop_
_entity.id
_entity.type
_entity.pdbx_description
1 polymer ?
#
loop_
_entity_poly.entity_id
_entity_poly.type
_entity_poly.pdbx_seq_one_letter_code
_entity_poly.pdbx_strand_id
1 'polypeptide(L)'
;LAAACAFGWFPESARWRDDALRSLERHLRGNTFLSGLNRELATEYHGLVLELGLAAVAEADAAGVPVPTTVRLVLLRMTDALAAVVDDRLRPPRQGDADDGHGLVVDGAGTDRWGSLLATGDAVFGSLPWWPTVTGTDVRTPLLAA
;
A
#
# COMPACT_ATOMS: atom_id res chain seq x y z
N LEU A 1 3.56 11.11 -3.86
CA LEU A 1 4.76 10.24 -3.89
C LEU A 1 4.66 9.24 -5.03
N ALA A 2 3.73 8.27 -4.96
CA ALA A 2 3.53 7.20 -5.95
C ALA A 2 3.61 7.66 -7.42
N ALA A 3 2.84 8.68 -7.82
CA ALA A 3 2.89 9.21 -9.18
C ALA A 3 4.31 9.65 -9.63
N ALA A 4 5.05 10.35 -8.77
CA ALA A 4 6.40 10.80 -9.10
C ALA A 4 7.45 9.66 -9.02
N CYS A 5 7.13 8.54 -8.36
CA CYS A 5 7.90 7.29 -8.44
C CYS A 5 7.64 6.56 -9.76
N ALA A 6 6.38 6.37 -10.14
CA ALA A 6 5.98 5.69 -11.38
C ALA A 6 6.39 6.47 -12.64
N PHE A 7 6.25 7.80 -12.62
CA PHE A 7 6.51 8.69 -13.75
C PHE A 7 7.83 9.47 -13.55
N GLY A 8 8.93 8.76 -13.35
CA GLY A 8 10.22 9.35 -12.96
C GLY A 8 10.91 10.24 -14.01
N TRP A 9 10.38 10.33 -15.23
CA TRP A 9 11.01 11.00 -16.39
C TRP A 9 10.65 12.47 -16.58
N PHE A 10 9.69 13.02 -15.83
CA PHE A 10 9.42 14.46 -15.89
C PHE A 10 10.50 15.24 -15.13
N PRO A 11 10.92 16.42 -15.62
CA PRO A 11 11.89 17.28 -14.91
C PRO A 11 11.49 17.58 -13.46
N GLU A 12 10.21 17.68 -13.19
CA GLU A 12 9.64 18.00 -11.88
C GLU A 12 9.56 16.79 -10.94
N SER A 13 9.62 15.56 -11.47
CA SER A 13 9.37 14.34 -10.68
C SER A 13 10.29 14.21 -9.48
N ALA A 14 11.57 14.57 -9.61
CA ALA A 14 12.50 14.55 -8.49
C ALA A 14 12.04 15.48 -7.35
N ARG A 15 11.72 16.73 -7.67
CA ARG A 15 11.23 17.71 -6.69
C ARG A 15 9.92 17.25 -6.04
N TRP A 16 8.98 16.72 -6.81
CA TRP A 16 7.71 16.22 -6.29
C TRP A 16 7.87 15.03 -5.35
N ARG A 17 8.82 14.12 -5.62
CA ARG A 17 9.14 13.03 -4.68
C ARG A 17 9.66 13.57 -3.36
N ASP A 18 10.62 14.49 -3.41
CA ASP A 18 11.22 15.08 -2.22
C ASP A 18 10.20 15.87 -1.38
N ASP A 19 9.35 16.68 -2.03
CA ASP A 19 8.26 17.41 -1.39
C ASP A 19 7.26 16.44 -0.74
N ALA A 20 6.89 15.37 -1.44
CA ALA A 20 5.97 14.37 -0.93
C ALA A 20 6.55 13.59 0.27
N LEU A 21 7.82 13.20 0.24
CA LEU A 21 8.48 12.51 1.34
C LEU A 21 8.61 13.40 2.58
N ARG A 22 8.98 14.68 2.42
CA ARG A 22 8.97 15.65 3.52
C ARG A 22 7.58 15.83 4.12
N SER A 23 6.56 15.90 3.26
CA SER A 23 5.17 16.01 3.71
C SER A 23 4.74 14.75 4.47
N LEU A 24 5.05 13.57 3.95
CA LEU A 24 4.73 12.29 4.59
C LEU A 24 5.39 12.18 5.96
N GLU A 25 6.70 12.47 6.06
CA GLU A 25 7.42 12.44 7.34
C GLU A 25 6.79 13.39 8.36
N ARG A 26 6.50 14.63 7.96
CA ARG A 26 5.89 15.64 8.82
C ARG A 26 4.52 15.17 9.35
N HIS A 27 3.66 14.66 8.48
CA HIS A 27 2.31 14.24 8.90
C HIS A 27 2.32 12.94 9.70
N LEU A 28 3.15 11.94 9.36
CA LEU A 28 3.28 10.72 10.17
C LEU A 28 3.77 11.06 11.59
N ARG A 29 4.79 11.91 11.72
CA ARG A 29 5.25 12.35 13.05
C ARG A 29 4.23 13.23 13.77
N GLY A 30 3.44 14.00 13.02
CA GLY A 30 2.40 14.88 13.53
C GLY A 30 1.11 14.17 13.94
N ASN A 31 0.82 13.00 13.38
CA ASN A 31 -0.41 12.26 13.62
C ASN A 31 -0.19 10.96 14.40
N THR A 32 1.03 10.66 14.84
CA THR A 32 1.35 9.44 15.60
C THR A 32 2.04 9.77 16.93
N PHE A 33 1.59 9.17 18.02
CA PHE A 33 2.25 9.22 19.33
C PHE A 33 3.58 8.47 19.31
N LEU A 34 4.45 8.72 20.29
CA LEU A 34 5.74 8.00 20.39
C LEU A 34 5.55 6.49 20.60
N SER A 35 4.41 6.06 21.15
CA SER A 35 4.01 4.66 21.28
C SER A 35 3.65 4.00 19.94
N GLY A 36 3.46 4.77 18.87
CA GLY A 36 2.97 4.25 17.58
C GLY A 36 1.46 4.35 17.38
N LEU A 37 0.67 4.69 18.40
CA LEU A 37 -0.77 4.90 18.23
C LEU A 37 -1.04 6.18 17.42
N ASN A 38 -2.05 6.11 16.54
CA ASN A 38 -2.53 7.29 15.82
C ASN A 38 -3.18 8.27 16.82
N ARG A 39 -2.98 9.58 16.62
CA ARG A 39 -3.43 10.65 17.52
C ARG A 39 -4.93 10.91 17.52
N GLU A 40 -5.63 10.48 16.48
CA GLU A 40 -7.09 10.55 16.41
C GLU A 40 -7.75 9.54 17.34
N LEU A 41 -6.99 8.56 17.86
CA LEU A 41 -7.47 7.53 18.78
C LEU A 41 -8.70 6.76 18.24
N ALA A 42 -8.78 6.69 16.92
CA ALA A 42 -9.71 5.89 16.15
C ALA A 42 -8.97 4.73 15.50
N THR A 43 -9.44 3.52 15.74
CA THR A 43 -8.78 2.28 15.28
C THR A 43 -8.73 2.18 13.76
N GLU A 44 -9.84 2.52 13.08
CA GLU A 44 -9.90 2.46 11.61
C GLU A 44 -8.96 3.48 10.97
N TYR A 45 -8.87 4.70 11.52
CA TYR A 45 -7.91 5.70 11.03
C TYR A 45 -6.46 5.30 11.31
N HIS A 46 -6.18 4.57 12.40
CA HIS A 46 -4.87 3.98 12.59
C HIS A 46 -4.52 3.01 11.46
N GLY A 47 -5.45 2.11 11.10
CA GLY A 47 -5.32 1.18 9.99
C GLY A 47 -5.07 1.90 8.66
N LEU A 48 -5.96 2.81 8.28
CA LEU A 48 -5.87 3.56 7.02
C LEU A 48 -4.55 4.34 6.88
N VAL A 49 -4.13 5.05 7.94
CA VAL A 49 -2.87 5.82 7.89
C VAL A 49 -1.66 4.90 7.79
N LEU A 50 -1.68 3.74 8.46
CA LEU A 50 -0.63 2.73 8.34
C LEU A 50 -0.57 2.16 6.91
N GLU A 51 -1.71 1.79 6.33
CA GLU A 51 -1.83 1.29 4.96
C GLU A 51 -1.26 2.29 3.95
N LEU A 52 -1.69 3.56 4.00
CA LEU A 52 -1.18 4.62 3.12
C LEU A 52 0.33 4.84 3.28
N GLY A 53 0.82 4.78 4.51
CA GLY A 53 2.25 4.91 4.81
C GLY A 53 3.07 3.74 4.25
N LEU A 54 2.61 2.50 4.44
CA LEU A 54 3.26 1.29 3.93
C LEU A 54 3.27 1.28 2.40
N ALA A 55 2.15 1.62 1.76
CA ALA A 55 2.05 1.75 0.31
C ALA A 55 3.06 2.79 -0.22
N ALA A 56 3.16 3.95 0.44
CA ALA A 56 4.10 4.99 0.06
C ALA A 56 5.57 4.53 0.14
N VAL A 57 5.93 3.74 1.16
CA VAL A 57 7.28 3.15 1.29
C VAL A 57 7.53 2.09 0.21
N ALA A 58 6.56 1.21 -0.05
CA ALA A 58 6.68 0.17 -1.07
C ALA A 58 6.90 0.78 -2.47
N GLU A 59 6.14 1.81 -2.82
CA GLU A 59 6.29 2.54 -4.08
C GLU A 59 7.65 3.24 -4.21
N ALA A 60 8.16 3.81 -3.11
CA ALA A 60 9.49 4.41 -3.10
C ALA A 60 10.59 3.36 -3.25
N ASP A 61 10.48 2.23 -2.56
CA ASP A 61 11.44 1.12 -2.64
C ASP A 61 11.47 0.50 -4.03
N ALA A 62 10.31 0.27 -4.65
CA ALA A 62 10.21 -0.24 -6.01
C ALA A 62 10.87 0.70 -7.04
N ALA A 63 10.82 2.01 -6.80
CA ALA A 63 11.46 3.02 -7.65
C ALA A 63 12.91 3.35 -7.25
N GLY A 64 13.49 2.67 -6.26
CA GLY A 64 14.85 2.94 -5.77
C GLY A 64 15.03 4.31 -5.11
N VAL A 65 13.95 4.89 -4.59
CA VAL A 65 13.94 6.21 -3.96
C VAL A 65 14.21 6.07 -2.47
N PRO A 66 15.23 6.75 -1.91
CA PRO A 66 15.56 6.63 -0.50
C PRO A 66 14.47 7.25 0.40
N VAL A 67 13.86 6.42 1.23
CA VAL A 67 12.89 6.85 2.25
C VAL A 67 13.63 7.26 3.54
N PRO A 68 13.30 8.42 4.15
CA PRO A 68 13.87 8.82 5.44
C PRO A 68 13.69 7.76 6.54
N THR A 69 14.73 7.49 7.33
CA THR A 69 14.70 6.49 8.41
C THR A 69 13.60 6.76 9.44
N THR A 70 13.30 8.04 9.68
CA THR A 70 12.23 8.50 10.59
C THR A 70 10.85 8.02 10.13
N VAL A 71 10.55 8.04 8.83
CA VAL A 71 9.30 7.51 8.27
C VAL A 71 9.18 6.01 8.57
N ARG A 72 10.22 5.24 8.25
CA ARG A 72 10.24 3.80 8.52
C ARG A 72 10.08 3.47 10.00
N LEU A 73 10.72 4.24 10.88
CA LEU A 73 10.62 4.05 12.33
C LEU A 73 9.21 4.34 12.85
N VAL A 74 8.53 5.38 12.36
CA VAL A 74 7.15 5.67 12.76
C VAL A 74 6.21 4.57 12.30
N LEU A 75 6.32 4.11 11.04
CA LEU A 75 5.48 3.02 10.53
C LEU A 75 5.73 1.71 11.29
N LEU A 76 7.00 1.39 11.60
CA LEU A 76 7.33 0.24 12.44
C LEU A 76 6.64 0.32 13.82
N ARG A 77 6.66 1.49 14.46
CA ARG A 77 5.97 1.69 15.75
C ARG A 77 4.46 1.59 15.61
N MET A 78 3.88 2.08 14.51
CA MET A 78 2.45 1.92 14.25
C MET A 78 2.09 0.44 14.09
N THR A 79 2.87 -0.34 13.35
CA THR A 79 2.70 -1.79 13.22
C THR A 79 2.82 -2.50 14.57
N ASP A 80 3.80 -2.12 15.39
CA ASP A 80 3.98 -2.66 16.75
C ASP A 80 2.79 -2.32 17.65
N ALA A 81 2.28 -1.09 17.57
CA ALA A 81 1.09 -0.66 18.30
C ALA A 81 -0.16 -1.43 17.87
N LEU A 82 -0.36 -1.68 16.57
CA LEU A 82 -1.45 -2.54 16.06
C LEU A 82 -1.36 -3.95 16.65
N ALA A 83 -0.17 -4.55 16.61
CA ALA A 83 0.06 -5.88 17.16
C ALA A 83 -0.24 -5.97 18.67
N ALA A 84 -0.04 -4.87 19.40
CA ALA A 84 -0.34 -4.79 20.83
C ALA A 84 -1.83 -4.62 21.18
N VAL A 85 -2.68 -4.17 20.24
CA VAL A 85 -4.10 -3.87 20.52
C VAL A 85 -5.09 -4.84 19.88
N VAL A 86 -4.66 -5.69 18.94
CA VAL A 86 -5.53 -6.73 18.36
C VAL A 86 -5.80 -7.87 19.37
N ASP A 87 -6.98 -8.48 19.27
CA ASP A 87 -7.36 -9.67 20.03
C ASP A 87 -6.74 -10.97 19.47
N ASP A 88 -7.09 -12.12 20.06
CA ASP A 88 -6.62 -13.45 19.63
C ASP A 88 -7.12 -13.88 18.24
N ARG A 89 -8.00 -13.08 17.62
CA ARG A 89 -8.52 -13.26 16.27
C ARG A 89 -8.08 -12.13 15.32
N LEU A 90 -7.07 -11.36 15.70
CA LEU A 90 -6.52 -10.23 14.94
C LEU A 90 -7.54 -9.09 14.72
N ARG A 91 -8.46 -8.89 15.65
CA ARG A 91 -9.45 -7.82 15.59
C ARG A 91 -9.07 -6.72 16.59
N PRO A 92 -8.86 -5.48 16.13
CA PRO A 92 -8.60 -4.39 17.05
C PRO A 92 -9.92 -3.92 17.72
N PRO A 93 -9.85 -3.17 18.84
CA PRO A 93 -11.04 -2.63 19.49
C PRO A 93 -11.76 -1.64 18.57
N ARG A 94 -13.10 -1.67 18.55
CA ARG A 94 -13.92 -0.68 17.84
C ARG A 94 -13.99 0.63 18.63
N GLN A 95 -12.88 1.37 18.64
CA GLN A 95 -12.72 2.65 19.30
C GLN A 95 -12.66 3.78 18.27
N GLY A 96 -13.35 4.89 18.55
CA GLY A 96 -13.39 6.07 17.70
C GLY A 96 -14.29 5.92 16.47
N ASP A 97 -14.15 6.86 15.54
CA ASP A 97 -14.92 6.91 14.31
C ASP A 97 -14.29 6.05 13.21
N ALA A 98 -15.09 5.77 12.17
CA ALA A 98 -14.71 4.97 11.02
C ALA A 98 -15.37 5.54 9.76
N ASP A 99 -14.65 5.57 8.66
CA ASP A 99 -15.14 5.92 7.32
C ASP A 99 -15.10 4.74 6.33
N ASP A 100 -14.75 3.54 6.83
CA ASP A 100 -14.54 2.30 6.05
C ASP A 100 -13.51 2.47 4.90
N GLY A 101 -12.56 3.39 5.05
CA GLY A 101 -11.51 3.66 4.05
C GLY A 101 -10.36 2.65 4.11
N HIS A 102 -9.84 2.26 2.94
CA HIS A 102 -8.67 1.40 2.80
C HIS A 102 -7.63 1.95 1.81
N GLY A 103 -6.35 1.80 2.14
CA GLY A 103 -5.20 2.08 1.26
C GLY A 103 -4.69 0.79 0.60
N LEU A 104 -4.86 0.65 -0.72
CA LEU A 104 -4.50 -0.57 -1.45
C LEU A 104 -3.58 -0.27 -2.64
N VAL A 105 -2.52 -1.08 -2.78
CA VAL A 105 -1.78 -1.23 -4.04
C VAL A 105 -2.32 -2.49 -4.72
N VAL A 106 -3.14 -2.31 -5.76
CA VAL A 106 -3.91 -3.41 -6.36
C VAL A 106 -3.04 -4.30 -7.26
N ASP A 107 -2.07 -3.75 -7.96
CA ASP A 107 -1.08 -4.51 -8.74
C ASP A 107 0.25 -3.75 -8.66
N GLY A 108 1.35 -4.48 -8.48
CA GLY A 108 2.67 -3.92 -8.23
C GLY A 108 3.62 -4.01 -9.43
N ALA A 109 4.85 -3.53 -9.23
CA ALA A 109 5.93 -3.77 -10.17
C ALA A 109 6.11 -5.29 -10.39
N GLY A 110 6.03 -5.73 -11.64
CA GLY A 110 6.09 -7.14 -12.01
C GLY A 110 4.75 -7.77 -12.43
N THR A 111 3.61 -7.08 -12.28
CA THR A 111 2.35 -7.55 -12.86
C THR A 111 2.38 -7.38 -14.38
N ASP A 112 2.42 -8.49 -15.11
CA ASP A 112 2.34 -8.47 -16.58
C ASP A 112 0.90 -8.22 -17.02
N ARG A 113 0.66 -7.06 -17.65
CA ARG A 113 -0.66 -6.67 -18.16
C ARG A 113 -1.24 -7.73 -19.10
N TRP A 114 -0.41 -8.27 -20.00
CA TRP A 114 -0.89 -9.18 -21.05
C TRP A 114 -1.15 -10.57 -20.52
N GLY A 115 -0.25 -11.10 -19.68
CA GLY A 115 -0.47 -12.30 -18.90
C GLY A 115 -1.74 -12.21 -18.06
N SER A 116 -1.95 -11.09 -17.36
CA SER A 116 -3.16 -10.87 -16.58
C SER A 116 -4.44 -10.87 -17.42
N LEU A 117 -4.44 -10.26 -18.62
CA LEU A 117 -5.61 -10.32 -19.52
C LEU A 117 -5.88 -11.74 -20.02
N LEU A 118 -4.84 -12.52 -20.33
CA LEU A 118 -4.96 -13.91 -20.74
C LEU A 118 -5.44 -14.81 -19.59
N ALA A 119 -4.93 -14.59 -18.37
CA ALA A 119 -5.37 -15.31 -17.17
C ALA A 119 -6.83 -15.01 -16.82
N THR A 120 -7.26 -13.75 -16.94
CA THR A 120 -8.68 -13.38 -16.80
C THR A 120 -9.54 -14.06 -17.88
N GLY A 121 -9.07 -14.07 -19.13
CA GLY A 121 -9.77 -14.77 -20.22
C GLY A 121 -9.92 -16.27 -19.96
N ASP A 122 -8.90 -16.92 -19.39
CA ASP A 122 -8.92 -18.36 -19.07
C ASP A 122 -9.92 -18.65 -17.97
N ALA A 123 -9.91 -17.84 -16.91
CA ALA A 123 -10.85 -17.99 -15.81
C ALA A 123 -12.32 -17.77 -16.23
N VAL A 124 -12.60 -16.87 -17.17
CA VAL A 124 -13.97 -16.54 -17.61
C VAL A 124 -14.49 -17.48 -18.70
N PHE A 125 -13.64 -17.87 -19.65
CA PHE A 125 -14.07 -18.61 -20.85
C PHE A 125 -13.55 -20.05 -20.91
N GLY A 126 -12.56 -20.40 -20.08
CA GLY A 126 -11.71 -21.56 -20.28
C GLY A 126 -10.67 -21.34 -21.38
N SER A 127 -9.44 -21.75 -21.14
CA SER A 127 -8.35 -21.66 -22.11
C SER A 127 -8.57 -22.57 -23.31
N LEU A 128 -8.19 -22.07 -24.49
CA LEU A 128 -8.11 -22.87 -25.70
C LEU A 128 -6.75 -23.57 -25.80
N PRO A 129 -6.64 -24.71 -26.50
CA PRO A 129 -5.38 -25.47 -26.59
C PRO A 129 -4.18 -24.72 -27.17
N TRP A 130 -4.41 -23.60 -27.89
CA TRP A 130 -3.36 -22.79 -28.49
C TRP A 130 -2.92 -21.59 -27.63
N TRP A 131 -3.59 -21.33 -26.51
CA TRP A 131 -3.24 -20.21 -25.65
C TRP A 131 -1.87 -20.45 -24.98
N PRO A 132 -1.04 -19.40 -24.83
CA PRO A 132 0.23 -19.53 -24.15
C PRO A 132 0.01 -19.74 -22.65
N THR A 133 0.90 -20.52 -22.02
CA THR A 133 0.93 -20.64 -20.56
C THR A 133 1.32 -19.30 -19.94
N VAL A 134 0.44 -18.73 -19.13
CA VAL A 134 0.71 -17.51 -18.37
C VAL A 134 1.41 -17.88 -17.07
N THR A 135 2.56 -17.26 -16.80
CA THR A 135 3.29 -17.41 -15.54
C THR A 135 3.22 -16.12 -14.77
N GLY A 136 2.27 -16.02 -13.84
CA GLY A 136 2.08 -14.83 -13.01
C GLY A 136 0.70 -14.80 -12.38
N THR A 137 0.58 -14.11 -11.25
CA THR A 137 -0.69 -13.88 -10.57
C THR A 137 -0.93 -12.38 -10.48
N ASP A 138 -2.16 -11.97 -10.75
CA ASP A 138 -2.62 -10.58 -10.63
C ASP A 138 -3.87 -10.54 -9.75
N VAL A 139 -4.22 -9.36 -9.23
CA VAL A 139 -5.40 -9.21 -8.36
C VAL A 139 -6.70 -9.15 -9.16
N ARG A 140 -6.67 -8.69 -10.41
CA ARG A 140 -7.86 -8.56 -11.27
C ARG A 140 -8.51 -9.91 -11.57
N THR A 141 -7.73 -10.92 -11.96
CA THR A 141 -8.20 -12.24 -12.36
C THR A 141 -9.04 -12.93 -11.28
N PRO A 142 -8.55 -13.12 -10.03
CA PRO A 142 -9.36 -13.73 -8.97
C PRO A 142 -10.54 -12.87 -8.54
N LEU A 143 -10.48 -11.53 -8.67
CA LEU A 143 -11.63 -10.67 -8.36
C LEU A 143 -12.77 -10.79 -9.39
N LEU A 144 -12.44 -10.94 -10.67
CA LEU A 144 -13.44 -11.01 -11.75
C LEU A 144 -14.00 -12.43 -11.97
N ALA A 145 -13.27 -13.46 -11.54
CA ALA A 145 -13.65 -14.86 -11.72
C ALA A 145 -14.16 -15.55 -10.44
N ALA A 146 -14.30 -14.81 -9.33
CA ALA A 146 -14.89 -15.29 -8.08
C ALA A 146 -16.39 -15.56 -8.20
#